data_AF-A0A1C8XRJ2-F1
#
_entry.id   AF-A0A1C8XRJ2-F1
#
_cell.length_a   1.000
_cell.length_b   1.000
_cell.length_c   1.000
_cell.angle_alpha   90.00
_cell.angle_beta   90.00
_cell.angle_gamma   90.00
#
_symmetry.space_group_name_H-M   'P 1'
#
loop_
_entity.id
_entity.type
_entity.pdbx_description
1 polymer ?
#
loop_
_entity_poly.entity_id
_entity_poly.type
_entity_poly.pdbx_seq_one_letter_code
_entity_poly.pdbx_strand_id
1 'polypeptide(L)'
;MNKTNMNKANKSFPAKRKNVKITREIRDIIHGYVMSDGYLREGQLTVEQNSESSAFVEWLYSKLEHLTTRNGIKDVQRFDKRTNTTTYSKRFFTRRLLKGFNKMWYKASGIHKKTGKPQVNLSMLRPYLKVLAVSLAKPL
;
A
#
# COMPACT_ATOMS: atom_id res chain seq x y z
N MET A 1 -3.61 43.12 39.28
CA MET A 1 -3.09 41.75 39.40
C MET A 1 -2.81 41.21 37.99
N ASN A 2 -1.53 41.10 37.62
CA ASN A 2 -1.08 40.55 36.34
C ASN A 2 -1.04 39.01 36.43
N LYS A 3 -1.68 38.32 35.47
CA LYS A 3 -1.48 36.88 35.25
C LYS A 3 -1.05 36.66 33.80
N THR A 4 0.25 36.77 33.58
CA THR A 4 0.92 36.33 32.35
C THR A 4 1.03 34.81 32.41
N ASN A 5 0.17 34.07 31.71
CA ASN A 5 0.29 32.61 31.64
C ASN A 5 1.05 32.20 30.37
N MET A 6 2.27 31.75 30.62
CA MET A 6 3.16 31.09 29.67
C MET A 6 2.57 29.76 29.22
N ASN A 7 2.10 29.69 27.97
CA ASN A 7 1.90 28.43 27.27
C ASN A 7 2.73 28.45 25.98
N LYS A 8 4.06 28.34 26.11
CA LYS A 8 4.91 27.92 25.00
C LYS A 8 4.62 26.45 24.75
N ALA A 9 3.65 26.19 23.87
CA ALA A 9 3.39 24.86 23.34
C ALA A 9 4.71 24.26 22.85
N ASN A 10 5.12 23.14 23.46
CA ASN A 10 6.22 22.32 22.98
C ASN A 10 5.89 21.87 21.55
N LYS A 11 6.34 22.61 20.54
CA LYS A 11 6.33 22.17 19.15
C LYS A 11 7.25 20.95 19.07
N SER A 12 6.67 19.75 19.19
CA SER A 12 7.38 18.51 18.92
C SER A 12 7.83 18.56 17.46
N PHE A 13 9.12 18.80 17.23
CA PHE A 13 9.68 18.77 15.89
C PHE A 13 9.47 17.36 15.33
N PRO A 14 8.88 17.21 14.13
CA PRO A 14 8.67 15.88 13.56
C PRO A 14 10.03 15.19 13.42
N ALA A 15 10.13 13.99 13.99
CA ALA A 15 11.35 13.18 13.97
C ALA A 15 11.96 13.18 12.56
N LYS A 16 13.28 13.43 12.49
CA LYS A 16 14.07 13.50 11.25
C LYS A 16 13.68 12.33 10.35
N ARG A 17 13.13 12.61 9.16
CA ARG A 17 12.66 11.57 8.23
C ARG A 17 13.86 10.69 7.87
N LYS A 18 13.93 9.48 8.42
CA LYS A 18 14.95 8.49 8.04
C LYS A 18 14.87 8.30 6.53
N ASN A 19 16.00 8.44 5.83
CA ASN A 19 16.10 8.08 4.41
C ASN A 19 15.87 6.58 4.31
N VAL A 20 14.69 6.20 3.83
CA VAL A 20 14.31 4.80 3.75
C VAL A 20 14.75 4.25 2.40
N LYS A 21 15.70 3.32 2.44
CA LYS A 21 16.23 2.67 1.24
C LYS A 21 15.31 1.53 0.84
N ILE A 22 14.77 1.60 -0.37
CA ILE A 22 14.02 0.50 -0.98
C ILE A 22 15.04 -0.40 -1.70
N THR A 23 15.26 -1.60 -1.17
CA THR A 23 16.14 -2.60 -1.80
C THR A 23 15.46 -3.23 -3.02
N ARG A 24 16.23 -3.98 -3.81
CA ARG A 24 15.69 -4.74 -4.95
C ARG A 24 14.59 -5.72 -4.51
N GLU A 25 14.82 -6.48 -3.43
CA GLU A 25 13.84 -7.42 -2.89
C GLU A 25 12.52 -6.72 -2.53
N ILE A 26 12.58 -5.61 -1.78
CA ILE A 26 11.40 -4.87 -1.37
C ILE A 26 10.66 -4.28 -2.57
N ARG A 27 11.40 -3.77 -3.55
CA ARG A 27 10.82 -3.29 -4.81
C ARG A 27 10.06 -4.40 -5.53
N ASP A 28 10.66 -5.59 -5.64
CA ASP A 28 10.07 -6.72 -6.35
C ASP A 28 8.83 -7.26 -5.60
N ILE A 29 8.84 -7.29 -4.26
CA ILE A 29 7.66 -7.58 -3.42
C ILE A 29 6.53 -6.58 -3.66
N ILE A 30 6.84 -5.27 -3.65
CA ILE A 30 5.84 -4.22 -3.90
C ILE A 30 5.22 -4.40 -5.29
N HIS A 31 6.03 -4.69 -6.30
CA HIS A 31 5.53 -4.95 -7.65
C HIS A 31 4.63 -6.17 -7.71
N GLY A 32 5.08 -7.31 -7.18
CA GLY A 32 4.30 -8.54 -7.19
C GLY A 32 2.95 -8.36 -6.49
N TYR A 33 2.93 -7.67 -5.35
CA TYR A 33 1.68 -7.44 -4.64
C TYR A 33 0.75 -6.44 -5.33
N VAL A 34 1.28 -5.37 -5.94
CA VAL A 34 0.46 -4.44 -6.76
C VAL A 34 -0.09 -5.13 -8.01
N MET A 35 0.56 -6.19 -8.51
CA MET A 35 0.05 -7.01 -9.61
C MET A 35 -1.09 -7.95 -9.22
N SER A 36 -1.19 -8.33 -7.94
CA SER A 36 -2.28 -9.17 -7.43
C SER A 36 -3.41 -8.30 -6.88
N ASP A 37 -3.42 -8.07 -5.57
CA ASP A 37 -4.55 -7.50 -4.81
C ASP A 37 -4.22 -6.12 -4.23
N GLY A 38 -2.92 -5.76 -4.23
CA GLY A 38 -2.44 -4.50 -3.72
C GLY A 38 -2.74 -3.34 -4.64
N TYR A 39 -2.93 -2.17 -4.06
CA TYR A 39 -3.06 -0.93 -4.83
C TYR A 39 -2.37 0.25 -4.15
N LEU A 40 -1.88 1.19 -4.96
CA LEU A 40 -1.26 2.42 -4.47
C LEU A 40 -2.24 3.60 -4.58
N ARG A 41 -2.31 4.42 -3.53
CA ARG A 41 -3.00 5.72 -3.55
C ARG A 41 -2.04 6.80 -3.10
N GLU A 42 -1.75 7.78 -3.96
CA GLU A 42 -0.82 8.89 -3.66
C GLU A 42 0.56 8.43 -3.12
N GLY A 43 1.02 7.25 -3.57
CA GLY A 43 2.27 6.65 -3.11
C GLY A 43 2.21 5.93 -1.75
N GLN A 44 1.02 5.64 -1.23
CA GLN A 44 0.80 4.72 -0.11
C GLN A 44 0.26 3.39 -0.66
N LEU A 45 0.92 2.29 -0.33
CA LEU A 45 0.44 0.94 -0.61
C LEU A 45 -0.57 0.54 0.44
N THR A 46 -1.72 0.04 -0.01
CA THR A 46 -2.72 -0.61 0.84
C THR A 46 -2.54 -2.10 0.70
N VAL A 47 -2.35 -2.78 1.83
CA VAL A 47 -2.35 -4.24 1.93
C VAL A 47 -3.58 -4.63 2.72
N GLU A 48 -4.48 -5.37 2.09
CA GLU A 48 -5.69 -5.87 2.72
C GLU A 48 -5.99 -7.26 2.19
N GLN A 49 -6.21 -8.21 3.09
CA GLN A 49 -6.65 -9.56 2.73
C GLN A 49 -7.71 -10.05 3.72
N ASN A 50 -8.45 -11.08 3.31
CA ASN A 50 -9.40 -11.77 4.18
C ASN A 50 -8.69 -12.33 5.43
N SER A 51 -9.50 -12.66 6.44
CA SER A 51 -8.99 -13.15 7.73
C SER A 51 -8.26 -14.49 7.61
N GLU A 52 -8.66 -15.33 6.66
CA GLU A 52 -8.04 -16.63 6.36
C GLU A 52 -6.59 -16.48 5.90
N SER A 53 -6.25 -15.38 5.21
CA SER A 53 -4.91 -15.08 4.71
C SER A 53 -4.09 -14.20 5.67
N SER A 54 -4.40 -14.24 6.97
CA SER A 54 -3.75 -13.40 8.00
C SER A 54 -2.22 -13.57 8.05
N ALA A 55 -1.73 -14.82 7.99
CA ALA A 55 -0.30 -15.12 7.98
C ALA A 55 0.45 -14.43 6.82
N PHE A 56 -0.19 -14.29 5.66
CA PHE A 56 0.40 -13.59 4.51
C PHE A 56 0.49 -12.09 4.75
N VAL A 57 -0.52 -11.48 5.38
CA VAL A 57 -0.50 -10.06 5.75
C VAL A 57 0.60 -9.79 6.78
N GLU A 58 0.76 -10.67 7.75
CA GLU A 58 1.83 -10.60 8.76
C GLU A 58 3.22 -10.73 8.15
N TRP A 59 3.40 -11.68 7.23
CA TRP A 59 4.63 -11.82 6.45
C TRP A 59 4.94 -10.55 5.64
N LEU A 60 3.98 -10.02 4.88
CA LEU A 60 4.14 -8.78 4.13
C LEU A 60 4.47 -7.60 5.05
N TYR A 61 3.83 -7.52 6.22
CA TYR A 61 4.10 -6.48 7.20
C TYR A 61 5.54 -6.56 7.69
N SER A 62 6.04 -7.75 8.06
CA SER A 62 7.43 -7.92 8.51
C SER A 62 8.45 -7.48 7.46
N LYS A 63 8.20 -7.78 6.17
CA LYS A 63 9.06 -7.36 5.07
C LYS A 63 9.01 -5.85 4.85
N LEU A 64 7.83 -5.24 4.98
CA LEU A 64 7.59 -3.84 4.66
C LEU A 64 7.59 -2.92 5.89
N GLU A 65 7.89 -3.43 7.09
CA GLU A 65 7.70 -2.73 8.37
C GLU A 65 8.35 -1.35 8.36
N HIS A 66 9.59 -1.28 7.91
CA HIS A 66 10.38 -0.06 7.78
C HIS A 66 9.77 0.98 6.81
N LEU A 67 8.84 0.58 5.93
CA LEU A 67 8.06 1.45 5.06
C LEU A 67 6.70 1.83 5.66
N THR A 68 6.21 1.11 6.67
CA THR A 68 4.89 1.33 7.29
C THR A 68 4.83 2.52 8.23
N THR A 69 3.60 2.95 8.52
CA THR A 69 3.32 3.80 9.70
C THR A 69 3.33 2.92 10.94
N ARG A 70 3.64 3.49 12.11
CA ARG A 70 3.69 2.78 13.40
C ARG A 70 2.32 2.28 13.91
N ASN A 71 1.31 2.24 13.04
CA ASN A 71 -0.06 1.90 13.39
C ASN A 71 -0.34 0.39 13.28
N GLY A 72 0.66 -0.41 12.89
CA GLY A 72 0.57 -1.86 12.79
C GLY A 72 -0.44 -2.37 11.76
N ILE A 73 -0.72 -3.67 11.86
CA ILE A 73 -1.83 -4.34 11.18
C ILE A 73 -3.11 -4.07 11.97
N LYS A 74 -4.21 -3.82 11.27
CA LYS A 74 -5.53 -3.57 11.85
C LYS A 74 -6.54 -4.56 11.33
N ASP A 75 -7.44 -5.01 12.20
CA ASP A 75 -8.64 -5.71 11.79
C ASP A 75 -9.66 -4.72 11.23
N VAL A 76 -10.29 -5.08 10.13
CA VAL A 76 -11.29 -4.29 9.41
C VAL A 76 -12.54 -5.13 9.28
N GLN A 77 -13.65 -4.57 9.73
CA GLN A 77 -14.98 -5.16 9.57
C GLN A 77 -15.76 -4.35 8.54
N ARG A 78 -16.40 -5.03 7.59
CA ARG A 78 -17.30 -4.41 6.62
C ARG A 78 -18.62 -5.16 6.57
N PHE A 79 -19.70 -4.42 6.81
CA PHE A 79 -21.06 -4.91 6.65
C PHE A 79 -21.58 -4.58 5.25
N ASP A 80 -21.99 -5.61 4.51
CA ASP A 80 -22.65 -5.47 3.22
C ASP A 80 -24.18 -5.53 3.40
N LYS A 81 -24.83 -4.38 3.19
CA LYS A 81 -26.29 -4.23 3.31
C LYS A 81 -27.07 -5.04 2.28
N ARG A 82 -26.50 -5.34 1.10
CA ARG A 82 -27.19 -6.11 0.05
C ARG A 82 -27.34 -7.57 0.41
N THR A 83 -26.30 -8.13 1.02
CA THR A 83 -26.23 -9.56 1.35
C THR A 83 -26.51 -9.81 2.84
N ASN A 84 -26.62 -8.74 3.65
CA ASN A 84 -26.71 -8.80 5.10
C ASN A 84 -25.55 -9.58 5.74
N THR A 85 -24.37 -9.54 5.11
CA THR A 85 -23.18 -10.28 5.57
C THR A 85 -22.13 -9.34 6.13
N THR A 86 -21.40 -9.82 7.13
CA THR A 86 -20.24 -9.13 7.69
C THR A 86 -18.98 -9.84 7.22
N THR A 87 -18.04 -9.09 6.66
CA THR A 87 -16.73 -9.58 6.24
C THR A 87 -15.64 -9.00 7.13
N TYR A 88 -14.60 -9.80 7.37
CA TYR A 88 -13.46 -9.44 8.19
C TYR A 88 -12.18 -9.56 7.38
N SER A 89 -11.36 -8.51 7.42
CA SER A 89 -10.07 -8.45 6.75
C SER A 89 -8.99 -7.89 7.68
N LYS A 90 -7.73 -8.25 7.41
CA LYS A 90 -6.56 -7.61 8.04
C LYS A 90 -5.96 -6.60 7.06
N ARG A 91 -5.64 -5.40 7.55
CA ARG A 91 -5.11 -4.31 6.73
C ARG A 91 -3.93 -3.60 7.38
N PHE A 92 -2.93 -3.24 6.60
CA PHE A 92 -1.98 -2.19 6.96
C PHE A 92 -1.68 -1.27 5.78
N PHE A 93 -0.97 -0.18 6.06
CA PHE A 93 -0.57 0.80 5.04
C PHE A 93 0.91 1.12 5.12
N THR A 94 1.53 1.34 3.96
CA THR A 94 2.83 2.01 3.94
C THR A 94 2.68 3.51 4.18
N ARG A 95 3.78 4.18 4.51
CA ARG A 95 3.87 5.64 4.38
C ARG A 95 3.77 6.03 2.90
N ARG A 96 3.52 7.32 2.66
CA ARG A 96 3.43 7.92 1.30
C ARG A 96 4.81 8.10 0.65
N LEU A 97 5.56 7.01 0.54
CA LEU A 97 6.94 6.99 0.02
C LEU A 97 7.02 6.49 -1.43
N LEU A 98 5.98 5.82 -1.91
CA LEU A 98 5.96 5.07 -3.17
C LEU A 98 5.37 5.88 -4.33
N LYS A 99 5.57 7.20 -4.35
CA LYS A 99 5.03 8.07 -5.42
C LYS A 99 5.58 7.71 -6.80
N GLY A 100 6.85 7.29 -6.88
CA GLY A 100 7.46 6.78 -8.11
C GLY A 100 6.74 5.54 -8.64
N PHE A 101 6.51 4.55 -7.77
CA PHE A 101 5.74 3.34 -8.09
C PHE A 101 4.31 3.68 -8.54
N ASN A 102 3.67 4.67 -7.91
CA ASN A 102 2.32 5.09 -8.29
C ASN A 102 2.29 5.62 -9.73
N LYS A 103 3.26 6.46 -10.12
CA LYS A 103 3.41 6.95 -11.51
C LYS A 103 3.74 5.85 -12.51
N MET A 104 4.45 4.82 -12.08
CA MET A 104 4.79 3.66 -12.91
C MET A 104 3.55 2.81 -13.19
N TRP A 105 2.77 2.52 -12.15
CA TRP A 105 1.62 1.61 -12.24
C TRP A 105 0.36 2.27 -12.79
N TYR A 106 0.15 3.54 -12.50
CA TYR A 106 -1.05 4.24 -12.88
C TYR A 106 -0.71 5.39 -13.81
N LYS A 107 -1.47 5.51 -14.89
CA LYS A 107 -1.41 6.72 -15.70
C LYS A 107 -1.81 7.89 -14.80
N ALA A 108 -1.15 9.02 -14.95
CA ALA A 108 -1.66 10.28 -14.41
C ALA A 108 -3.06 10.45 -14.98
N SER A 109 -4.06 10.13 -14.18
CA SER A 109 -5.44 10.20 -14.62
C SER A 109 -5.71 11.66 -14.91
N GLY A 110 -5.85 12.01 -16.19
CA GLY A 110 -6.89 12.96 -16.56
C GLY A 110 -8.14 12.43 -15.86
N ILE A 111 -8.57 13.15 -14.82
CA ILE A 111 -9.45 12.64 -13.77
C ILE A 111 -10.74 12.09 -14.41
N HIS A 112 -10.92 10.77 -14.43
CA HIS A 112 -12.25 10.21 -14.67
C HIS A 112 -13.05 10.35 -13.38
N LYS A 113 -13.86 11.42 -13.31
CA LYS A 113 -14.64 11.87 -12.15
C LYS A 113 -15.67 10.86 -11.59
N LYS A 114 -15.78 9.63 -12.13
CA LYS A 114 -16.91 8.72 -11.84
C LYS A 114 -16.60 7.50 -10.95
N THR A 115 -15.34 7.05 -10.79
CA THR A 115 -15.08 5.78 -10.06
C THR A 115 -13.97 5.83 -9.01
N GLY A 116 -13.19 6.90 -8.91
CA GLY A 116 -12.13 7.05 -7.88
C GLY A 116 -11.00 6.01 -7.92
N LYS A 117 -11.04 5.03 -8.84
CA LYS A 117 -10.02 4.00 -9.02
C LYS A 117 -8.99 4.45 -10.06
N PRO A 118 -7.69 4.30 -9.80
CA PRO A 118 -6.65 4.69 -10.74
C PRO A 118 -6.62 3.75 -11.96
N GLN A 119 -6.42 4.30 -13.16
CA GLN A 119 -6.27 3.51 -14.40
C GLN A 119 -4.85 2.93 -14.50
N VAL A 120 -4.74 1.61 -14.74
CA VAL A 120 -3.47 0.88 -14.85
C VAL A 120 -2.77 1.21 -16.17
N ASN A 121 -1.45 1.41 -16.13
CA ASN A 121 -0.64 1.58 -17.33
C ASN A 121 -0.20 0.23 -17.93
N LEU A 122 -0.93 -0.26 -18.93
CA LEU A 122 -0.66 -1.54 -19.60
C LEU A 122 0.72 -1.65 -20.28
N SER A 123 1.38 -0.54 -20.63
CA SER A 123 2.71 -0.60 -21.27
C SER A 123 3.80 -1.17 -20.33
N MET A 124 3.64 -1.00 -19.02
CA MET A 124 4.58 -1.44 -18.00
C MET A 124 4.45 -2.93 -17.65
N LEU A 125 3.35 -3.57 -18.04
CA LEU A 125 3.12 -5.01 -17.84
C LEU A 125 3.83 -5.87 -18.89
N ARG A 126 4.18 -5.30 -20.05
CA ARG A 126 4.79 -6.04 -21.18
C ARG A 126 6.07 -6.83 -20.83
N PRO A 127 7.06 -6.29 -20.10
CA PRO A 127 8.25 -7.06 -19.75
C PRO A 127 7.93 -8.21 -18.77
N TYR A 128 6.94 -8.05 -17.89
CA TYR A 128 6.56 -9.08 -16.92
C TYR A 128 5.64 -10.16 -17.52
N LEU A 129 4.74 -9.79 -18.43
CA LEU A 129 3.88 -10.73 -19.16
C LEU A 129 4.69 -11.67 -20.07
N LYS A 130 5.78 -11.17 -20.67
CA LYS A 130 6.71 -12.03 -21.43
C LYS A 130 7.37 -13.09 -20.57
N VAL A 131 7.73 -12.76 -19.32
CA VAL A 131 8.35 -13.72 -18.39
C VAL A 131 7.35 -14.77 -17.92
N LEU A 132 6.10 -14.38 -17.66
CA LEU A 132 5.04 -15.31 -17.28
C LEU A 132 4.69 -16.29 -18.41
N ALA A 133 4.61 -15.81 -19.65
CA ALA A 133 4.33 -16.65 -20.82
C ALA A 133 5.44 -17.69 -21.08
N VAL A 134 6.70 -17.32 -20.84
CA VAL A 134 7.84 -18.25 -20.97
C VAL A 134 7.85 -19.32 -19.86
N SER A 135 7.38 -18.97 -18.66
CA SER A 135 7.27 -19.93 -17.54
C SER A 135 6.14 -20.94 -17.71
N LEU A 136 5.06 -20.57 -18.41
CA LEU A 136 3.91 -21.45 -18.69
C LEU A 136 4.09 -22.32 -19.94
N ALA A 137 5.08 -22.01 -20.78
CA ALA A 137 5.33 -22.71 -22.05
C ALA A 137 6.38 -23.84 -21.95
N LYS A 138 6.88 -24.17 -20.74
CA LYS A 138 7.74 -25.33 -20.54
C LYS A 138 6.88 -26.52 -20.09
N PRO A 139 6.72 -27.57 -20.91
CA PRO A 139 6.17 -28.82 -20.42
C PRO A 139 7.16 -29.45 -19.42
N LEU A 140 6.62 -30.15 -18.41
CA LEU A 140 7.36 -31.03 -17.50
C LEU A 140 8.07 -32.14 -18.28
#